data_AF-A0A0D6LIT6-F1
#
_entry.id   AF-A0A0D6LIT6-F1
#
_cell.length_a   1.000
_cell.length_b   1.000
_cell.length_c   1.000
_cell.angle_alpha   90.00
_cell.angle_beta   90.00
_cell.angle_gamma   90.00
#
_symmetry.space_group_name_H-M   'P 1'
#
loop_
_entity.id
_entity.type
_entity.pdbx_description
1 polymer ?
#
loop_
_entity_poly.entity_id
_entity_poly.type
_entity_poly.pdbx_seq_one_letter_code
_entity_poly.pdbx_strand_id
1 'polypeptide(L)'
;MDIRNYVYIPVCLYSMTGSMFLPVVQSMIYQKVCMLLSNETGIYDCVNAVSEASKNQRIQTEANRIVLIASICLCTAGILTSRLIGRISDKKSRKMSMLIPFIGLLLADGSLLLQAMFFESTPYFFPLSELIFGCFGGYMAIISTSFAYITSIPGVTSKERSKSIARLEGALGAGVIPFEMFARFPATGLRSLISNNVPAEERGSAFAVVAILEGGCKLVAALVFHLLFPWSISFMPQLSFVLMAALIAPPTLLLWYYQEELEHKDGSSNEEGALNNSPADDENTTA
;
A
#
# COMPACT_ATOMS: atom_id res chain seq x y z
N MET A 1 -4.48 23.82 -1.59
CA MET A 1 -4.50 22.40 -2.03
C MET A 1 -5.63 21.70 -1.28
N ASP A 2 -6.44 20.87 -1.95
CA ASP A 2 -7.58 20.18 -1.33
C ASP A 2 -7.09 19.18 -0.27
N ILE A 3 -7.71 19.19 0.92
CA ILE A 3 -7.38 18.29 2.04
C ILE A 3 -7.37 16.80 1.62
N ARG A 4 -8.20 16.45 0.64
CA ARG A 4 -8.33 15.09 0.12
C ARG A 4 -7.08 14.64 -0.65
N ASN A 5 -6.31 15.56 -1.21
CA ASN A 5 -5.09 15.23 -1.96
C ASN A 5 -3.99 14.66 -1.05
N TYR A 6 -3.95 15.06 0.22
CA TYR A 6 -3.07 14.47 1.23
C TYR A 6 -3.40 13.01 1.55
N VAL A 7 -4.55 12.50 1.10
CA VAL A 7 -4.92 11.09 1.23
C VAL A 7 -4.71 10.36 -0.08
N TYR A 8 -5.14 10.95 -1.20
CA TYR A 8 -5.05 10.31 -2.51
C TYR A 8 -3.60 10.06 -2.94
N ILE A 9 -2.70 11.01 -2.72
CA ILE A 9 -1.29 10.87 -3.13
C ILE A 9 -0.61 9.74 -2.36
N PRO A 10 -0.67 9.69 -1.01
CA PRO A 10 -0.08 8.59 -0.26
C PRO A 10 -0.64 7.21 -0.60
N VAL A 11 -1.96 7.12 -0.77
CA VAL A 11 -2.62 5.86 -1.12
C VAL A 11 -2.21 5.39 -2.52
N CYS A 12 -2.03 6.31 -3.47
CA CYS A 12 -1.55 5.98 -4.81
C CYS A 12 -0.11 5.44 -4.79
N LEU A 13 0.80 6.13 -4.08
CA LEU A 13 2.21 5.71 -3.96
C LEU A 13 2.36 4.38 -3.19
N TYR A 14 1.57 4.19 -2.14
CA TYR A 14 1.47 2.91 -1.44
C TYR A 14 1.02 1.79 -2.38
N SER A 15 -0.04 2.02 -3.16
CA SER A 15 -0.57 1.01 -4.08
C SER A 15 0.45 0.60 -5.15
N MET A 16 1.28 1.55 -5.59
CA MET A 16 2.41 1.27 -6.47
C MET A 16 3.46 0.37 -5.82
N THR A 17 3.83 0.67 -4.57
CA THR A 17 4.76 -0.16 -3.79
C THR A 17 4.20 -1.57 -3.56
N GLY A 18 2.91 -1.68 -3.21
CA GLY A 18 2.23 -2.96 -2.99
C GLY A 18 2.16 -3.85 -4.23
N SER A 19 2.07 -3.25 -5.42
CA SER A 19 2.10 -4.02 -6.69
C SER A 19 3.47 -4.62 -7.00
N MET A 20 4.57 -3.96 -6.58
CA MET A 20 5.92 -4.49 -6.71
C MET A 20 6.23 -5.59 -5.70
N PHE A 21 5.60 -5.52 -4.52
CA PHE A 21 5.93 -6.36 -3.37
C PHE A 21 5.89 -7.87 -3.68
N LEU A 22 4.76 -8.39 -4.17
CA LEU A 22 4.56 -9.83 -4.36
C LEU A 22 5.58 -10.48 -5.31
N PRO A 23 5.76 -10.01 -6.56
CA PRO A 23 6.70 -10.67 -7.48
C PRO A 23 8.16 -10.53 -7.02
N VAL A 24 8.54 -9.39 -6.44
CA VAL A 24 9.90 -9.12 -5.99
C VAL A 24 10.27 -10.01 -4.80
N VAL A 25 9.42 -10.05 -3.78
CA VAL A 25 9.62 -10.86 -2.58
C VAL A 25 9.57 -12.35 -2.90
N GLN A 26 8.62 -12.79 -3.73
CA GLN A 26 8.51 -14.20 -4.12
C GLN A 26 9.76 -14.65 -4.90
N SER A 27 10.28 -13.82 -5.81
CA SER A 27 11.51 -14.09 -6.54
C SER A 27 12.72 -14.20 -5.59
N MET A 28 12.84 -13.25 -4.64
CA MET A 28 13.92 -13.28 -3.64
C MET A 28 13.86 -14.53 -2.76
N ILE A 29 12.70 -14.87 -2.20
CA ILE A 29 12.52 -16.06 -1.34
C ILE A 29 12.90 -17.31 -2.12
N TYR A 30 12.45 -17.40 -3.37
CA TYR A 30 12.74 -18.54 -4.23
C TYR A 30 14.26 -18.71 -4.45
N GLN A 31 14.97 -17.62 -4.77
CA GLN A 31 16.42 -17.65 -4.94
C GLN A 31 17.15 -18.03 -3.64
N LYS A 32 16.74 -17.48 -2.49
CA LYS A 32 17.32 -17.83 -1.19
C LYS A 32 17.09 -19.28 -0.80
N VAL A 33 15.90 -19.82 -1.04
CA VAL A 33 15.57 -21.23 -0.80
C VAL A 33 16.35 -22.15 -1.72
N CYS A 34 16.53 -21.76 -2.99
CA CYS A 34 17.35 -22.51 -3.93
C CYS A 34 18.81 -22.61 -3.46
N MET A 35 19.40 -21.49 -2.99
CA MET A 35 20.75 -21.49 -2.41
C MET A 35 20.84 -22.34 -1.13
N LEU A 36 19.83 -22.29 -0.26
CA LEU A 36 19.76 -23.09 0.97
C LEU A 36 19.73 -24.61 0.70
N LEU A 37 19.03 -25.04 -0.34
CA LEU A 37 18.88 -26.44 -0.74
C LEU A 37 19.90 -26.90 -1.79
N SER A 38 20.91 -26.08 -2.11
CA SER A 38 21.87 -26.33 -3.18
C SER A 38 22.61 -27.66 -3.02
N ASN A 39 23.10 -27.95 -1.81
CA ASN A 39 23.82 -29.19 -1.49
C ASN A 39 22.94 -30.46 -1.61
N GLU A 40 21.64 -30.34 -1.40
CA GLU A 40 20.71 -31.48 -1.41
C GLU A 40 20.08 -31.70 -2.79
N THR A 41 20.01 -30.67 -3.61
CA THR A 41 19.42 -30.70 -4.95
C THR A 41 20.47 -30.83 -6.05
N GLY A 42 21.75 -30.57 -5.75
CA GLY A 42 22.85 -30.53 -6.71
C GLY A 42 22.86 -29.28 -7.59
N ILE A 43 21.98 -28.30 -7.32
CA ILE A 43 21.83 -27.07 -8.09
C ILE A 43 22.55 -25.94 -7.34
N TYR A 44 23.76 -25.59 -7.79
CA TYR A 44 24.57 -24.54 -7.18
C TYR A 44 24.38 -23.16 -7.81
N ASP A 45 23.87 -23.12 -9.05
CA ASP A 45 23.65 -21.89 -9.81
C ASP A 45 22.17 -21.71 -10.15
N CYS A 46 21.46 -21.06 -9.23
CA CYS A 46 20.02 -20.79 -9.34
C CYS A 46 19.68 -19.75 -10.42
N VAL A 47 20.67 -19.05 -10.99
CA VAL A 47 20.46 -18.01 -12.02
C VAL A 47 20.60 -18.60 -13.42
N ASN A 48 21.56 -19.49 -13.64
CA ASN A 48 21.75 -20.14 -14.94
C ASN A 48 20.93 -21.43 -15.08
N ALA A 49 20.65 -22.14 -13.99
CA ALA A 49 19.84 -23.36 -13.98
C ALA A 49 18.35 -23.10 -13.64
N VAL A 50 17.80 -21.95 -14.02
CA VAL A 50 16.41 -21.55 -13.69
C VAL A 50 15.39 -22.61 -14.13
N SER A 51 15.56 -23.21 -15.31
CA SER A 51 14.62 -24.23 -15.81
C SER A 51 14.63 -25.54 -14.99
N GLU A 52 15.74 -25.85 -14.31
CA GLU A 52 15.88 -27.06 -13.52
C GLU A 52 15.44 -26.81 -12.07
N ALA A 53 15.88 -25.68 -11.51
CA ALA A 53 15.39 -25.19 -10.23
C ALA A 53 13.87 -25.05 -10.23
N SER A 54 13.29 -24.49 -11.31
CA SER A 54 11.85 -24.26 -11.42
C SER A 54 11.05 -25.55 -11.50
N LYS A 55 11.64 -26.68 -11.90
CA LYS A 55 10.96 -28.00 -11.90
C LYS A 55 11.07 -28.69 -10.55
N ASN A 56 11.97 -28.25 -9.69
CA ASN A 56 12.21 -28.90 -8.41
C ASN A 56 11.08 -28.59 -7.42
N GLN A 57 10.25 -29.60 -7.16
CA GLN A 57 9.10 -29.49 -6.25
C GLN A 57 9.50 -29.08 -4.84
N ARG A 58 10.69 -29.47 -4.38
CA ARG A 58 11.14 -29.23 -3.00
C ARG A 58 11.46 -27.76 -2.76
N ILE A 59 12.17 -27.13 -3.70
CA ILE A 59 12.45 -25.68 -3.67
C ILE A 59 11.14 -24.88 -3.68
N GLN A 60 10.20 -25.23 -4.57
CA GLN A 60 8.90 -24.58 -4.60
C GLN A 60 8.10 -24.76 -3.31
N THR A 61 8.09 -25.97 -2.74
CA THR A 61 7.33 -26.29 -1.53
C THR A 61 7.83 -25.49 -0.33
N GLU A 62 9.15 -25.42 -0.12
CA GLU A 62 9.73 -24.65 0.99
C GLU A 62 9.55 -23.14 0.81
N ALA A 63 9.70 -22.61 -0.42
CA ALA A 63 9.41 -21.20 -0.69
C ALA A 63 7.93 -20.85 -0.40
N ASN A 64 7.00 -21.66 -0.87
CA ASN A 64 5.57 -21.47 -0.62
C ASN A 64 5.23 -21.60 0.87
N ARG A 65 5.90 -22.51 1.60
CA ARG A 65 5.72 -22.67 3.04
C ARG A 65 6.13 -21.42 3.82
N ILE A 66 7.25 -20.79 3.45
CA ILE A 66 7.71 -19.54 4.08
C ILE A 66 6.71 -18.41 3.83
N VAL A 67 6.23 -18.25 2.59
CA VAL A 67 5.20 -17.26 2.24
C VAL A 67 3.90 -17.51 2.99
N LEU A 68 3.51 -18.78 3.15
CA LEU A 68 2.33 -19.17 3.92
C LEU A 68 2.46 -18.75 5.39
N ILE A 69 3.59 -19.07 6.04
CA ILE A 69 3.84 -18.69 7.44
C ILE A 69 3.82 -17.17 7.60
N ALA A 70 4.46 -16.44 6.69
CA ALA A 70 4.48 -14.98 6.72
C ALA A 70 3.08 -14.39 6.59
N SER A 71 2.24 -14.95 5.72
CA SER A 71 0.84 -14.55 5.53
C SER A 71 0.01 -14.79 6.80
N ILE A 72 0.24 -15.91 7.49
CA ILE A 72 -0.40 -16.21 8.78
C ILE A 72 0.01 -15.17 9.81
N CYS A 73 1.31 -14.87 9.94
CA CYS A 73 1.82 -13.86 10.87
C CYS A 73 1.20 -12.47 10.62
N LEU A 74 1.19 -12.02 9.36
CA LEU A 74 0.58 -10.75 8.97
C LEU A 74 -0.90 -10.70 9.35
N CYS A 75 -1.67 -11.73 8.96
CA CYS A 75 -3.11 -11.77 9.20
C CYS A 75 -3.44 -11.82 10.70
N THR A 76 -2.76 -12.68 11.46
CA THR A 76 -3.01 -12.80 12.90
C THR A 76 -2.67 -11.51 13.63
N ALA A 77 -1.50 -10.92 13.38
CA ALA A 77 -1.14 -9.65 14.01
C ALA A 77 -2.06 -8.51 13.54
N GLY A 78 -2.37 -8.43 12.25
CA GLY A 78 -3.26 -7.42 11.67
C GLY A 78 -4.68 -7.46 12.24
N ILE A 79 -5.24 -8.65 12.50
CA ILE A 79 -6.56 -8.78 13.14
C ILE A 79 -6.53 -8.21 14.57
N LEU A 80 -5.48 -8.51 15.34
CA LEU A 80 -5.34 -8.04 16.72
C LEU A 80 -5.20 -6.52 16.78
N THR A 81 -4.39 -5.95 15.88
CA THR A 81 -4.03 -4.54 15.90
C THR A 81 -5.07 -3.66 15.21
N SER A 82 -5.82 -4.19 14.22
CA SER A 82 -6.95 -3.51 13.59
C SER A 82 -7.99 -3.03 14.61
N ARG A 83 -8.25 -3.81 15.67
CA ARG A 83 -9.15 -3.38 16.75
C ARG A 83 -8.62 -2.16 17.52
N LEU A 84 -7.30 -2.07 17.73
CA LEU A 84 -6.67 -0.95 18.40
C LEU A 84 -6.69 0.30 17.51
N ILE A 85 -6.33 0.14 16.24
CA ILE A 85 -6.35 1.20 15.23
C ILE A 85 -7.76 1.76 15.06
N GLY A 86 -8.79 0.91 15.01
CA GLY A 86 -10.19 1.35 14.98
C GLY A 86 -10.56 2.21 16.19
N ARG A 87 -10.16 1.83 17.40
CA ARG A 87 -10.39 2.66 18.60
C ARG A 87 -9.66 4.00 18.56
N ILE A 88 -8.43 4.04 18.05
CA ILE A 88 -7.67 5.28 17.88
C ILE A 88 -8.34 6.19 16.84
N SER A 89 -8.84 5.59 15.75
CA SER A 89 -9.61 6.27 14.70
C SER A 89 -10.83 6.99 15.25
N ASP A 90 -11.58 6.32 16.13
CA ASP A 90 -12.84 6.86 16.66
C ASP A 90 -12.63 7.82 17.83
N LYS A 91 -11.62 7.60 18.69
CA LYS A 91 -11.44 8.37 19.93
C LYS A 91 -10.43 9.51 19.86
N LYS A 92 -9.30 9.31 19.17
CA LYS A 92 -8.18 10.27 19.19
C LYS A 92 -8.17 11.11 17.93
N SER A 93 -7.94 10.47 16.79
CA SER A 93 -7.91 11.15 15.49
C SER A 93 -7.87 10.13 14.36
N ARG A 94 -8.72 10.33 13.35
CA ARG A 94 -8.71 9.53 12.12
C ARG A 94 -7.41 9.70 11.31
N LYS A 95 -6.70 10.83 11.50
CA LYS A 95 -5.41 11.10 10.84
C LYS A 95 -4.30 10.21 11.39
N MET A 96 -4.16 10.16 12.72
CA MET A 96 -3.21 9.28 13.42
C MET A 96 -3.43 7.81 13.09
N SER A 97 -4.69 7.39 13.03
CA SER A 97 -5.07 6.03 12.63
C SER A 97 -4.56 5.66 11.24
N MET A 98 -4.54 6.63 10.31
CA MET A 98 -4.03 6.44 8.95
C MET A 98 -2.50 6.46 8.89
N LEU A 99 -1.80 7.21 9.74
CA LEU A 99 -0.32 7.26 9.75
C LEU A 99 0.32 5.98 10.28
N ILE A 100 -0.27 5.34 11.30
CA ILE A 100 0.29 4.15 11.98
C ILE A 100 0.63 3.01 10.99
N PRO A 101 -0.26 2.59 10.07
CA PRO A 101 0.07 1.54 9.11
C PRO A 101 1.20 1.90 8.14
N PHE A 102 1.35 3.17 7.75
CA PHE A 102 2.45 3.60 6.88
C PHE A 102 3.81 3.53 7.57
N ILE A 103 3.86 3.84 8.87
CA ILE A 103 5.08 3.66 9.68
C ILE A 103 5.47 2.18 9.72
N GLY A 104 4.51 1.30 9.97
CA GLY A 104 4.74 -0.15 9.96
C GLY A 104 5.24 -0.67 8.62
N LEU A 105 4.69 -0.15 7.52
CA LEU A 105 5.12 -0.50 6.17
C LEU A 105 6.56 -0.05 5.89
N LEU A 106 6.92 1.18 6.27
CA LEU A 106 8.28 1.69 6.13
C LEU A 106 9.30 0.84 6.92
N LEU A 107 8.95 0.42 8.13
CA LEU A 107 9.79 -0.47 8.95
C LEU A 107 9.95 -1.85 8.32
N ALA A 108 8.87 -2.42 7.79
CA ALA A 108 8.92 -3.72 7.12
C ALA A 108 9.74 -3.67 5.82
N ASP A 109 9.55 -2.64 4.98
CA ASP A 109 10.35 -2.45 3.77
C ASP A 109 11.83 -2.23 4.08
N GLY A 110 12.15 -1.51 5.16
CA GLY A 110 13.53 -1.39 5.65
C GLY A 110 14.14 -2.73 6.07
N SER A 111 13.37 -3.59 6.75
CA SER A 111 13.77 -4.95 7.11
C SER A 111 13.97 -5.85 5.89
N LEU A 112 13.12 -5.72 4.87
CA LEU A 112 13.26 -6.45 3.60
C LEU A 112 14.48 -5.99 2.81
N LEU A 113 14.73 -4.68 2.77
CA LEU A 113 15.94 -4.13 2.16
C LEU A 113 17.20 -4.65 2.85
N LEU A 114 17.20 -4.73 4.18
CA LEU A 114 18.31 -5.33 4.93
C LEU A 114 18.53 -6.80 4.55
N GLN A 115 17.46 -7.58 4.43
CA GLN A 115 17.54 -8.97 3.97
C GLN A 115 18.01 -9.09 2.51
N ALA A 116 17.71 -8.12 1.66
CA ALA A 116 18.18 -8.09 0.28
C ALA A 116 19.68 -7.77 0.19
N MET A 117 20.21 -6.93 1.09
CA MET A 117 21.64 -6.64 1.20
C MET A 117 22.43 -7.84 1.75
N PHE A 118 21.91 -8.48 2.82
CA PHE A 118 22.48 -9.69 3.38
C PHE A 118 21.86 -10.94 2.74
N PHE A 119 22.19 -11.18 1.47
CA PHE A 119 21.56 -12.25 0.70
C PHE A 119 21.83 -13.65 1.28
N GLU A 120 22.96 -13.86 1.96
CA GLU A 120 23.33 -15.09 2.67
C GLU A 120 22.47 -15.39 3.90
N SER A 121 21.66 -14.42 4.37
CA SER A 121 20.79 -14.62 5.52
C SER A 121 19.72 -15.69 5.22
N THR A 122 19.28 -16.39 6.27
CA THR A 122 18.21 -17.39 6.13
C THR A 122 16.91 -16.75 5.61
N PRO A 123 16.12 -17.46 4.80
CA PRO A 123 14.86 -16.93 4.26
C PRO A 123 13.75 -16.83 5.32
N TYR A 124 13.96 -17.38 6.52
CA TYR A 124 13.01 -17.36 7.64
C TYR A 124 12.87 -16.00 8.34
N PHE A 125 13.69 -15.00 8.00
CA PHE A 125 13.50 -13.62 8.47
C PHE A 125 12.34 -12.89 7.77
N PHE A 126 11.84 -13.42 6.65
CA PHE A 126 10.73 -12.82 5.91
C PHE A 126 9.43 -12.77 6.75
N PRO A 127 8.95 -13.87 7.38
CA PRO A 127 7.81 -13.83 8.28
C PRO A 127 7.89 -12.79 9.41
N LEU A 128 9.09 -12.48 9.90
CA LEU A 128 9.28 -11.46 10.94
C LEU A 128 8.96 -10.05 10.41
N SER A 129 9.29 -9.76 9.15
CA SER A 129 8.99 -8.47 8.52
C SER A 129 7.49 -8.27 8.34
N GLU A 130 6.80 -9.33 7.90
CA GLU A 130 5.33 -9.34 7.79
C GLU A 130 4.65 -9.25 9.16
N LEU A 131 5.23 -9.85 10.20
CA LEU A 131 4.75 -9.72 11.57
C LEU A 131 4.85 -8.28 12.06
N ILE A 132 5.99 -7.61 11.82
CA ILE A 132 6.17 -6.19 12.14
C ILE A 132 5.09 -5.37 11.45
N PHE A 133 4.88 -5.56 10.14
CA PHE A 133 3.85 -4.82 9.43
C PHE A 133 2.43 -5.11 9.97
N GLY A 134 2.13 -6.37 10.28
CA GLY A 134 0.87 -6.79 10.89
C GLY A 134 0.63 -6.15 12.27
N CYS A 135 1.68 -5.94 13.07
CA CYS A 135 1.59 -5.22 14.34
C CYS A 135 1.15 -3.75 14.19
N PHE A 136 1.29 -3.17 12.99
CA PHE A 136 0.83 -1.82 12.66
C PHE A 136 -0.45 -1.82 11.81
N GLY A 137 -1.13 -2.97 11.68
CA GLY A 137 -2.44 -3.10 11.05
C GLY A 137 -2.43 -3.69 9.64
N GLY A 138 -1.26 -3.76 9.00
CA GLY A 138 -1.09 -4.33 7.67
C GLY A 138 -1.83 -3.57 6.55
N TYR A 139 -1.88 -4.20 5.36
CA TYR A 139 -2.45 -3.62 4.14
C TYR A 139 -3.92 -3.19 4.29
N MET A 140 -4.71 -3.96 5.04
CA MET A 140 -6.15 -3.69 5.23
C MET A 140 -6.39 -2.46 6.09
N ALA A 141 -5.50 -2.16 7.05
CA ALA A 141 -5.61 -0.95 7.86
C ALA A 141 -5.39 0.31 7.01
N ILE A 142 -4.44 0.30 6.07
CA ILE A 142 -4.21 1.44 5.15
C ILE A 142 -5.48 1.76 4.36
N ILE A 143 -6.11 0.74 3.76
CA ILE A 143 -7.33 0.91 2.97
C ILE A 143 -8.49 1.37 3.86
N SER A 144 -8.74 0.67 4.97
CA SER A 144 -9.86 0.96 5.87
C SER A 144 -9.78 2.37 6.46
N THR A 145 -8.61 2.78 6.95
CA THR A 145 -8.41 4.11 7.55
C THR A 145 -8.51 5.22 6.51
N SER A 146 -8.08 4.98 5.27
CA SER A 146 -8.26 5.93 4.16
C SER A 146 -9.73 6.17 3.82
N PHE A 147 -10.55 5.12 3.74
CA PHE A 147 -11.99 5.24 3.54
C PHE A 147 -12.67 5.91 4.75
N ALA A 148 -12.28 5.53 5.96
CA ALA A 148 -12.80 6.13 7.19
C ALA A 148 -12.48 7.64 7.27
N TYR A 149 -11.31 8.07 6.80
CA TYR A 149 -10.94 9.48 6.77
C TYR A 149 -11.76 10.26 5.73
N ILE A 150 -11.79 9.81 4.47
CA ILE A 150 -12.50 10.51 3.38
C ILE A 150 -14.00 10.67 3.67
N THR A 151 -14.62 9.68 4.33
CA THR A 151 -16.06 9.72 4.67
C THR A 151 -16.38 10.59 5.89
N SER A 152 -15.37 10.97 6.68
CA SER A 152 -15.54 11.70 7.94
C SER A 152 -15.44 13.21 7.82
N ILE A 153 -15.12 13.74 6.64
CA ILE A 153 -14.95 15.17 6.43
C ILE A 153 -16.31 15.88 6.64
N PRO A 154 -16.44 16.79 7.64
CA PRO A 154 -17.70 17.45 7.94
C PRO A 154 -18.07 18.44 6.82
N GLY A 155 -19.38 18.66 6.63
CA GLY A 155 -19.90 19.65 5.67
C GLY A 155 -19.91 19.22 4.20
N VAL A 156 -19.54 17.96 3.88
CA VAL A 156 -19.52 17.44 2.50
C VAL A 156 -20.87 16.79 2.14
N THR A 157 -21.42 17.12 0.98
CA THR A 157 -22.68 16.53 0.50
C THR A 157 -22.52 15.04 0.15
N SER A 158 -23.62 14.26 0.17
CA SER A 158 -23.60 12.84 -0.19
C SER A 158 -23.02 12.59 -1.59
N LYS A 159 -23.30 13.47 -2.57
CA LYS A 159 -22.78 13.37 -3.94
C LYS A 159 -21.26 13.59 -3.99
N GLU A 160 -20.74 14.55 -3.24
CA GLU A 160 -19.30 14.83 -3.16
C GLU A 160 -18.55 13.75 -2.38
N ARG A 161 -19.16 13.17 -1.35
CA ARG A 161 -18.60 12.02 -0.62
C ARG A 161 -18.44 10.82 -1.54
N SER A 162 -19.47 10.47 -2.31
CA SER A 162 -19.38 9.40 -3.32
C SER A 162 -18.32 9.69 -4.39
N LYS A 163 -18.21 10.94 -4.85
CA LYS A 163 -17.13 11.35 -5.77
C LYS A 163 -15.74 11.21 -5.13
N SER A 164 -15.62 11.49 -3.85
CA SER A 164 -14.35 11.39 -3.11
C SER A 164 -13.93 9.95 -2.88
N ILE A 165 -14.88 9.06 -2.63
CA ILE A 165 -14.70 7.60 -2.60
C ILE A 165 -14.26 7.08 -3.97
N ALA A 166 -14.95 7.47 -5.05
CA ALA A 166 -14.59 7.05 -6.41
C ALA A 166 -13.16 7.50 -6.79
N ARG A 167 -12.73 8.69 -6.37
CA ARG A 167 -11.35 9.15 -6.55
C ARG A 167 -10.34 8.36 -5.72
N LEU A 168 -10.69 7.96 -4.49
CA LEU A 168 -9.83 7.13 -3.65
C LEU A 168 -9.61 5.75 -4.27
N GLU A 169 -10.69 5.12 -4.74
CA GLU A 169 -10.62 3.85 -5.49
C GLU A 169 -9.82 4.03 -6.79
N GLY A 170 -10.01 5.15 -7.48
CA GLY A 170 -9.22 5.54 -8.64
C GLY A 170 -7.72 5.68 -8.31
N ALA A 171 -7.36 6.26 -7.17
CA ALA A 171 -5.97 6.41 -6.72
C ALA A 171 -5.34 5.06 -6.34
N LEU A 172 -6.09 4.19 -5.65
CA LEU A 172 -5.69 2.80 -5.40
C LEU A 172 -5.45 2.07 -6.72
N GLY A 173 -6.38 2.15 -7.66
CA GLY A 173 -6.24 1.55 -8.99
C GLY A 173 -5.04 2.10 -9.74
N ALA A 174 -4.90 3.43 -9.82
CA ALA A 174 -3.85 4.11 -10.56
C ALA A 174 -2.44 3.77 -10.05
N GLY A 175 -2.26 3.57 -8.75
CA GLY A 175 -0.96 3.18 -8.20
C GLY A 175 -0.52 1.78 -8.64
N VAL A 176 -1.45 0.84 -8.82
CA VAL A 176 -1.14 -0.51 -9.34
C VAL A 176 -0.69 -0.44 -10.81
N ILE A 177 -1.12 0.59 -11.55
CA ILE A 177 -0.89 0.68 -12.99
C ILE A 177 0.61 0.73 -13.31
N PRO A 178 1.47 1.66 -12.87
CA PRO A 178 2.86 1.75 -13.34
C PRO A 178 3.69 0.44 -13.34
N PHE A 179 3.43 -0.50 -12.41
CA PHE A 179 4.14 -1.77 -12.32
C PHE A 179 3.33 -2.99 -12.80
N GLU A 180 2.00 -3.00 -12.66
CA GLU A 180 1.12 -3.94 -13.36
C GLU A 180 0.53 -3.35 -14.65
N MET A 181 1.33 -2.61 -15.44
CA MET A 181 0.98 -1.53 -16.40
C MET A 181 -0.03 -1.77 -17.51
N PHE A 182 -0.71 -2.88 -17.44
CA PHE A 182 -1.65 -3.34 -18.42
C PHE A 182 -2.62 -4.40 -17.83
N ALA A 183 -2.35 -4.96 -16.64
CA ALA A 183 -3.13 -6.04 -16.04
C ALA A 183 -4.45 -5.54 -15.37
N ARG A 184 -4.60 -4.25 -15.07
CA ARG A 184 -5.85 -3.74 -14.48
C ARG A 184 -6.17 -2.32 -14.94
N PHE A 185 -6.71 -2.23 -16.16
CA PHE A 185 -7.44 -1.06 -16.62
C PHE A 185 -8.53 -0.72 -15.57
N PRO A 186 -8.61 0.52 -15.04
CA PRO A 186 -9.58 0.89 -14.00
C PRO A 186 -10.98 1.03 -14.62
N ALA A 187 -11.53 -0.11 -15.01
CA ALA A 187 -12.81 -0.21 -15.66
C ALA A 187 -13.94 0.24 -14.72
N THR A 188 -13.77 0.17 -13.40
CA THR A 188 -14.78 0.62 -12.42
C THR A 188 -15.20 2.08 -12.60
N GLY A 189 -14.26 2.99 -12.86
CA GLY A 189 -14.56 4.40 -13.15
C GLY A 189 -15.29 4.58 -14.48
N LEU A 190 -14.84 3.90 -15.54
CA LEU A 190 -15.50 3.95 -16.85
C LEU A 190 -16.91 3.34 -16.81
N ARG A 191 -17.08 2.22 -16.12
CA ARG A 191 -18.36 1.53 -15.90
C ARG A 191 -19.37 2.45 -15.20
N SER A 192 -18.92 3.24 -14.23
CA SER A 192 -19.73 4.25 -13.57
C SER A 192 -20.12 5.41 -14.51
N LEU A 193 -19.18 5.91 -15.30
CA LEU A 193 -19.47 6.97 -16.28
C LEU A 193 -20.40 6.49 -17.39
N ILE A 194 -20.21 5.27 -17.89
CA ILE A 194 -21.05 4.63 -18.90
C ILE A 194 -22.47 4.43 -18.35
N SER A 195 -22.60 3.92 -17.12
CA SER A 195 -23.92 3.74 -16.50
C SER A 195 -24.69 5.06 -16.32
N ASN A 196 -23.98 6.20 -16.20
CA ASN A 196 -24.59 7.51 -15.99
C ASN A 196 -24.80 8.32 -17.27
N ASN A 197 -24.00 8.10 -18.32
CA ASN A 197 -24.01 8.92 -19.54
C ASN A 197 -24.46 8.16 -20.79
N VAL A 198 -24.59 6.83 -20.73
CA VAL A 198 -25.03 6.00 -21.87
C VAL A 198 -26.47 5.50 -21.64
N PRO A 199 -27.36 5.63 -22.65
CA PRO A 199 -28.74 5.12 -22.57
C PRO A 199 -28.78 3.62 -22.28
N ALA A 200 -29.84 3.16 -21.59
CA ALA A 200 -29.92 1.77 -21.10
C ALA A 200 -29.82 0.71 -22.21
N GLU A 201 -30.26 1.01 -23.43
CA GLU A 201 -30.16 0.11 -24.59
C GLU A 201 -28.73 -0.10 -25.09
N GLU A 202 -27.86 0.92 -24.99
CA GLU A 202 -26.48 0.88 -25.51
C GLU A 202 -25.45 0.52 -24.42
N ARG A 203 -25.86 0.52 -23.14
CA ARG A 203 -24.98 0.25 -22.00
C ARG A 203 -24.21 -1.06 -22.16
N GLY A 204 -24.89 -2.14 -22.54
CA GLY A 204 -24.27 -3.45 -22.71
C GLY A 204 -23.11 -3.45 -23.70
N SER A 205 -23.26 -2.73 -24.81
CA SER A 205 -22.23 -2.56 -25.85
C SER A 205 -21.03 -1.77 -25.33
N ALA A 206 -21.28 -0.67 -24.62
CA ALA A 206 -20.23 0.13 -24.01
C ALA A 206 -19.44 -0.64 -22.93
N PHE A 207 -20.11 -1.47 -22.12
CA PHE A 207 -19.46 -2.37 -21.17
C PHE A 207 -18.59 -3.43 -21.87
N ALA A 208 -19.02 -3.94 -23.03
CA ALA A 208 -18.26 -4.91 -23.81
C ALA A 208 -16.98 -4.30 -24.42
N VAL A 209 -17.04 -3.08 -24.95
CA VAL A 209 -15.85 -2.36 -25.46
C VAL A 209 -14.81 -2.16 -24.35
N VAL A 210 -15.26 -1.78 -23.15
CA VAL A 210 -14.38 -1.67 -21.98
C VAL A 210 -13.74 -3.00 -21.60
N ALA A 211 -14.48 -4.10 -21.68
CA ALA A 211 -13.96 -5.43 -21.40
C ALA A 211 -12.91 -5.90 -22.43
N ILE A 212 -13.13 -5.60 -23.72
CA ILE A 212 -12.16 -5.90 -24.79
C ILE A 212 -10.88 -5.07 -24.59
N LEU A 213 -11.02 -3.79 -24.30
CA LEU A 213 -9.89 -2.90 -24.07
C LEU A 213 -9.10 -3.31 -22.82
N GLU A 214 -9.80 -3.71 -21.75
CA GLU A 214 -9.19 -4.30 -20.55
C GLU A 214 -8.39 -5.56 -20.93
N GLY A 215 -9.00 -6.53 -21.62
CA GLY A 215 -8.33 -7.77 -22.03
C GLY A 215 -7.12 -7.54 -22.96
N GLY A 216 -7.24 -6.62 -23.91
CA GLY A 216 -6.17 -6.25 -24.83
C GLY A 216 -4.99 -5.60 -24.12
N CYS A 217 -5.25 -4.71 -23.16
CA CYS A 217 -4.21 -4.19 -22.28
C CYS A 217 -3.53 -5.36 -21.56
N LYS A 218 -4.27 -6.24 -20.85
CA LYS A 218 -3.69 -7.36 -20.08
C LYS A 218 -2.76 -8.24 -20.91
N LEU A 219 -3.08 -8.46 -22.18
CA LEU A 219 -2.24 -9.23 -23.09
C LEU A 219 -0.92 -8.52 -23.41
N VAL A 220 -0.98 -7.22 -23.73
CA VAL A 220 0.22 -6.40 -23.94
C VAL A 220 1.06 -6.32 -22.65
N ALA A 221 0.42 -6.30 -21.46
CA ALA A 221 1.07 -6.46 -20.16
C ALA A 221 2.01 -7.64 -20.15
N ALA A 222 1.41 -8.80 -20.41
CA ALA A 222 2.05 -10.07 -20.21
C ALA A 222 3.22 -10.19 -21.17
N LEU A 223 3.07 -9.73 -22.40
CA LEU A 223 4.15 -9.71 -23.38
C LEU A 223 5.30 -8.79 -22.94
N VAL A 224 5.00 -7.54 -22.58
CA VAL A 224 6.03 -6.58 -22.15
C VAL A 224 6.73 -7.07 -20.88
N PHE A 225 5.98 -7.60 -19.91
CA PHE A 225 6.51 -8.11 -18.65
C PHE A 225 7.38 -9.36 -18.88
N HIS A 226 6.92 -10.34 -19.67
CA HIS A 226 7.72 -11.52 -19.97
C HIS A 226 9.01 -11.22 -20.76
N LEU A 227 9.03 -10.14 -21.55
CA LEU A 227 10.22 -9.69 -22.28
C LEU A 227 11.18 -8.86 -21.42
N LEU A 228 10.65 -7.99 -20.55
CA LEU A 228 11.46 -7.13 -19.68
C LEU A 228 11.93 -7.83 -18.41
N PHE A 229 11.19 -8.81 -17.89
CA PHE A 229 11.49 -9.49 -16.62
C PHE A 229 12.88 -10.19 -16.59
N PRO A 230 13.29 -10.95 -17.64
CA PRO A 230 14.64 -11.52 -17.69
C PRO A 230 15.74 -10.45 -17.69
N TRP A 231 15.51 -9.32 -18.36
CA TRP A 231 16.46 -8.22 -18.44
C TRP A 231 16.55 -7.46 -17.10
N SER A 232 15.43 -7.24 -16.43
CA SER A 232 15.35 -6.57 -15.14
C SER A 232 16.09 -7.32 -14.03
N ILE A 233 16.08 -8.66 -14.05
CA ILE A 233 16.79 -9.48 -13.06
C ILE A 233 18.31 -9.37 -13.21
N SER A 234 18.82 -9.19 -14.44
CA SER A 234 20.26 -9.15 -14.70
C SER A 234 20.94 -7.83 -14.30
N PHE A 235 20.17 -6.76 -14.09
CA PHE A 235 20.73 -5.42 -13.82
C PHE A 235 21.01 -5.17 -12.33
N MET A 236 20.10 -5.57 -11.42
CA MET A 236 20.32 -5.59 -9.96
C MET A 236 19.10 -6.21 -9.24
N PRO A 237 19.21 -7.37 -8.58
CA PRO A 237 18.09 -7.97 -7.85
C PRO A 237 17.66 -7.14 -6.62
N GLN A 238 18.55 -6.31 -6.06
CA GLN A 238 18.27 -5.46 -4.89
C GLN A 238 17.58 -4.13 -5.24
N LEU A 239 17.60 -3.71 -6.51
CA LEU A 239 17.06 -2.41 -6.93
C LEU A 239 15.56 -2.28 -6.61
N SER A 240 14.81 -3.37 -6.75
CA SER A 240 13.37 -3.38 -6.49
C SER A 240 13.02 -3.05 -5.04
N PHE A 241 13.81 -3.52 -4.07
CA PHE A 241 13.61 -3.21 -2.65
C PHE A 241 13.98 -1.77 -2.30
N VAL A 242 15.03 -1.23 -2.93
CA VAL A 242 15.39 0.20 -2.80
C VAL A 242 14.29 1.09 -3.36
N LEU A 243 13.74 0.73 -4.53
CA LEU A 243 12.63 1.46 -5.14
C LEU A 243 11.38 1.45 -4.26
N MET A 244 11.03 0.30 -3.67
CA MET A 244 9.90 0.19 -2.73
C MET A 244 10.08 1.11 -1.51
N ALA A 245 11.24 1.04 -0.84
CA ALA A 245 11.54 1.90 0.30
C ALA A 245 11.57 3.40 -0.07
N ALA A 246 12.12 3.74 -1.23
CA ALA A 246 12.17 5.12 -1.72
C ALA A 246 10.80 5.67 -2.12
N LEU A 247 9.88 4.81 -2.59
CA LEU A 247 8.51 5.20 -2.96
C LEU A 247 7.59 5.36 -1.76
N ILE A 248 7.81 4.60 -0.68
CA ILE A 248 6.97 4.67 0.53
C ILE A 248 7.44 5.73 1.54
N ALA A 249 8.68 6.20 1.47
CA ALA A 249 9.16 7.26 2.35
C ALA A 249 8.44 8.62 2.14
N PRO A 250 8.33 9.18 0.91
CA PRO A 250 7.60 10.43 0.67
C PRO A 250 6.14 10.44 1.15
N PRO A 251 5.31 9.41 0.90
CA PRO A 251 3.92 9.42 1.38
C PRO A 251 3.83 9.34 2.90
N THR A 252 4.74 8.62 3.55
CA THR A 252 4.81 8.55 5.02
C THR A 252 5.19 9.91 5.61
N LEU A 253 6.19 10.59 5.02
CA LEU A 253 6.61 11.92 5.43
C LEU A 253 5.53 12.98 5.17
N LEU A 254 4.83 12.90 4.03
CA LEU A 254 3.75 13.82 3.70
C LEU A 254 2.59 13.70 4.71
N LEU A 255 2.24 12.48 5.10
CA LEU A 255 1.20 12.23 6.11
C LEU A 255 1.63 12.70 7.50
N TRP A 256 2.90 12.48 7.84
CA TRP A 256 3.45 12.93 9.12
C TRP A 256 3.49 14.46 9.21
N TYR A 257 4.06 15.14 8.20
CA TYR A 257 4.08 16.61 8.12
C TYR A 257 2.67 17.21 8.18
N TYR A 258 1.73 16.61 7.45
CA TYR A 258 0.35 17.05 7.45
C TYR A 258 -0.33 16.89 8.82
N GLN A 259 0.06 15.87 9.59
CA GLN A 259 -0.44 15.69 10.95
C GLN A 259 0.08 16.79 11.89
N GLU A 260 1.38 17.08 11.86
CA GLU A 260 1.99 18.11 12.73
C GLU A 260 1.42 19.51 12.48
N GLU A 261 1.25 19.89 11.21
CA GLU A 261 0.67 21.19 10.81
C GLU A 261 -0.73 21.42 11.39
N LEU A 262 -1.50 20.34 11.61
CA LEU A 262 -2.86 20.42 12.14
C LEU A 262 -2.89 20.40 13.66
N GLU A 263 -2.02 19.61 14.29
CA GLU A 263 -1.85 19.65 15.74
C GLU A 263 -1.44 21.06 16.19
N HIS A 264 -0.59 21.74 15.40
CA HIS A 264 -0.22 23.14 15.65
C HIS A 264 -1.40 24.12 15.48
N LYS A 265 -2.29 23.90 14.51
CA LYS A 265 -3.48 24.74 14.30
C LYS A 265 -4.53 24.55 15.39
N ASP A 266 -4.81 23.32 15.80
CA ASP A 266 -5.75 23.03 16.88
C ASP A 266 -5.21 23.57 18.22
N GLY A 267 -3.90 23.50 18.46
CA GLY A 267 -3.24 24.11 19.62
C GLY A 267 -3.38 25.64 19.66
N SER A 268 -3.04 26.32 18.56
CA SER A 268 -3.14 27.79 18.46
C SER A 268 -4.59 28.30 18.58
N SER A 269 -5.56 27.57 18.02
CA SER A 269 -6.99 27.92 18.10
C SER A 269 -7.51 27.84 19.55
N ASN A 270 -7.06 26.83 20.29
CA ASN A 270 -7.45 26.64 21.68
C ASN A 270 -6.79 27.66 22.61
N GLU A 271 -5.55 28.08 22.32
CA GLU A 271 -4.87 29.16 23.05
C GLU A 271 -5.53 30.52 22.80
N GLU A 272 -5.85 30.88 21.56
CA GLU A 272 -6.59 32.12 21.23
C GLU A 272 -8.01 32.12 21.83
N GLY A 273 -8.69 30.98 21.85
CA GLY A 273 -9.98 30.82 22.52
C GLY A 273 -9.89 30.90 24.05
N ALA A 274 -8.77 30.48 24.65
CA ALA A 274 -8.54 30.62 26.09
C ALA A 274 -8.18 32.06 26.49
N LEU A 275 -7.39 32.76 25.66
CA LEU A 275 -7.05 34.17 25.85
C LEU A 275 -8.27 35.09 25.71
N ASN A 276 -9.17 34.83 24.77
CA ASN A 276 -10.40 35.61 24.58
C ASN A 276 -11.49 35.34 25.63
N ASN A 277 -11.35 34.28 26.42
CA ASN A 277 -12.28 33.94 27.51
C ASN A 277 -11.70 34.22 28.91
N SER A 278 -10.53 34.89 28.99
CA SER A 278 -10.06 35.42 30.27
C SER A 278 -10.94 36.59 30.69
N PRO A 279 -11.52 36.60 31.90
CA PRO A 279 -12.33 37.72 32.35
C PRO A 279 -11.45 38.96 32.41
N ALA A 280 -11.86 40.02 31.70
CA ALA A 280 -11.30 41.35 31.90
C ALA A 280 -11.53 41.71 33.37
N ASP A 281 -10.46 42.01 34.10
CA ASP A 281 -10.54 42.55 35.45
C ASP A 281 -11.33 43.87 35.39
N ASP A 282 -12.60 43.82 35.82
CA ASP A 282 -13.40 45.00 36.15
C ASP A 282 -12.81 45.63 37.42
N GLU A 283 -11.69 46.36 37.28
CA GLU A 283 -11.35 47.44 38.20
C GLU A 283 -12.32 48.59 37.95
N ASN A 284 -13.47 48.57 38.63
CA ASN A 284 -14.22 49.78 38.91
C ASN A 284 -14.42 49.96 40.42
N THR A 285 -13.40 50.58 40.99
CA THR A 285 -13.40 51.51 42.12
C THR A 285 -14.77 51.79 42.75
N THR A 286 -14.99 51.26 43.95
CA THR A 286 -15.94 51.82 44.92
C THR A 286 -15.14 52.36 46.11
N ALA A 287 -14.91 53.67 46.12
CA ALA A 287 -14.79 54.53 47.30
C ALA A 287 -14.74 56.00 46.84
#